data_AF-A0A3B8SWZ8-F1
#
_entry.id   AF-A0A3B8SWZ8-F1
#
_cell.length_a   1.000
_cell.length_b   1.000
_cell.length_c   1.000
_cell.angle_alpha   90.00
_cell.angle_beta   90.00
_cell.angle_gamma   90.00
#
_symmetry.space_group_name_H-M   'P 1'
#
loop_
_entity.id
_entity.type
_entity.pdbx_description
1 polymer ?
#
loop_
_entity_poly.entity_id
_entity_poly.type
_entity_poly.pdbx_seq_one_letter_code
_entity_poly.pdbx_strand_id
1 'polypeptide(L)'
;MIRLLNADFTRLRKNKLFWLLSIFSIGLALFMIYTQYSDMKKYGEVIETEQLMINYSTIVGIVIAIFTSLFLGVEYSDGAIRNKISIGHKRTNIYLSNLVITTITSLFSYLLFLVIVSSIGIPLFGGITMSISKLLKLLGCIFVTIIAYVSIFTFLAMIISNKTITAIVTIMLAFGMMFYSLMAFDRLSQPEYIDTMIMKDGVQEIINTKNNHYLEGEKRKLIQLSIDIVPAGQMF
;
A
#
# COMPACT_ATOMS: atom_id res chain seq x y z
N MET A 1 -12.28 11.16 24.82
CA MET A 1 -11.54 10.43 23.77
C MET A 1 -11.08 9.06 24.24
N ILE A 2 -10.35 8.96 25.37
CA ILE A 2 -9.83 7.67 25.90
C ILE A 2 -10.90 6.58 26.04
N ARG A 3 -12.10 6.91 26.52
CA ARG A 3 -13.22 5.94 26.64
C ARG A 3 -13.70 5.39 25.28
N LEU A 4 -13.71 6.23 24.23
CA LEU A 4 -14.04 5.80 22.86
C LEU A 4 -12.98 4.86 22.34
N LEU A 5 -11.71 5.22 22.51
CA LEU A 5 -10.57 4.42 22.08
C LEU A 5 -10.60 3.03 22.72
N ASN A 6 -10.82 2.94 24.03
CA ASN A 6 -10.93 1.65 24.72
C ASN A 6 -12.09 0.79 24.21
N ALA A 7 -13.23 1.41 23.90
CA ALA A 7 -14.37 0.71 23.32
C ALA A 7 -14.04 0.20 21.89
N ASP A 8 -13.43 1.04 21.07
CA ASP A 8 -13.04 0.70 19.70
C ASP A 8 -11.96 -0.39 19.67
N PHE A 9 -10.99 -0.38 20.59
CA PHE A 9 -10.00 -1.46 20.79
C PHE A 9 -10.65 -2.77 21.23
N THR A 10 -11.61 -2.70 22.17
CA THR A 10 -12.34 -3.88 22.63
C THR A 10 -13.14 -4.50 21.48
N ARG A 11 -13.77 -3.66 20.64
CA ARG A 11 -14.44 -4.11 19.43
C ARG A 11 -13.45 -4.73 18.44
N LEU A 12 -12.32 -4.07 18.20
CA LEU A 12 -11.29 -4.54 17.26
C LEU A 12 -10.83 -5.95 17.61
N ARG A 13 -10.47 -6.21 18.87
CA ARG A 13 -9.99 -7.53 19.33
C ARG A 13 -11.02 -8.64 19.18
N LYS A 14 -12.31 -8.32 19.33
CA LYS A 14 -13.42 -9.26 19.19
C LYS A 14 -13.88 -9.42 17.73
N ASN A 15 -13.47 -8.52 16.84
CA ASN A 15 -13.94 -8.52 15.46
C ASN A 15 -13.18 -9.55 14.63
N LYS A 16 -13.92 -10.42 13.93
CA LYS A 16 -13.38 -11.43 13.01
C LYS A 16 -12.56 -10.79 11.88
N LEU A 17 -12.88 -9.56 11.46
CA LEU A 17 -12.16 -8.84 10.41
C LEU A 17 -10.70 -8.56 10.78
N PHE A 18 -10.41 -8.26 12.04
CA PHE A 18 -9.04 -8.02 12.51
C PHE A 18 -8.19 -9.30 12.42
N TRP A 19 -8.78 -10.43 12.83
CA TRP A 19 -8.12 -11.73 12.73
C TRP A 19 -7.97 -12.19 11.28
N LEU A 20 -8.98 -11.95 10.45
CA LEU A 20 -8.91 -12.21 9.00
C LEU A 20 -7.79 -11.41 8.34
N LEU A 21 -7.68 -10.11 8.66
CA LEU A 21 -6.59 -9.25 8.18
C LEU A 21 -5.22 -9.79 8.62
N SER A 22 -5.10 -10.18 9.88
CA SER A 22 -3.85 -10.74 10.41
C SER A 22 -3.45 -12.03 9.70
N ILE A 23 -4.40 -12.96 9.53
CA ILE A 23 -4.19 -14.21 8.79
C ILE A 23 -3.82 -13.94 7.33
N PHE A 24 -4.49 -12.98 6.68
CA PHE A 24 -4.18 -12.57 5.32
C PHE A 24 -2.74 -12.06 5.20
N SER A 25 -2.29 -11.20 6.12
CA SER A 25 -0.92 -10.67 6.12
C SER A 25 0.13 -11.75 6.35
N ILE A 26 -0.13 -12.72 7.23
CA ILE A 26 0.71 -13.92 7.41
C ILE A 26 0.76 -14.73 6.11
N GLY A 27 -0.40 -15.05 5.54
CA GLY A 27 -0.52 -15.88 4.34
C GLY A 27 0.16 -15.24 3.14
N LEU A 28 0.01 -13.93 2.97
CA LEU A 28 0.64 -13.18 1.88
C LEU A 28 2.18 -13.14 2.05
N ALA A 29 2.69 -12.96 3.27
CA ALA A 29 4.13 -13.07 3.54
C ALA A 29 4.68 -14.44 3.16
N LEU A 30 4.03 -15.52 3.61
CA LEU A 30 4.43 -16.88 3.30
C LEU A 30 4.34 -17.19 1.79
N PHE A 31 3.29 -16.71 1.13
CA PHE A 31 3.10 -16.87 -0.31
C PHE A 31 4.23 -16.18 -1.09
N MET A 32 4.56 -14.92 -0.76
CA MET A 32 5.65 -14.19 -1.42
C MET A 32 7.01 -14.86 -1.21
N ILE A 33 7.28 -15.37 0.00
CA ILE A 33 8.51 -16.11 0.29
C ILE A 33 8.55 -17.41 -0.54
N TYR A 34 7.43 -18.12 -0.63
CA TYR A 34 7.34 -19.36 -1.39
C TYR A 34 7.56 -19.14 -2.89
N THR A 35 6.92 -18.12 -3.49
CA THR A 35 7.09 -17.81 -4.92
C THR A 35 8.54 -17.48 -5.22
N GLN A 36 9.15 -16.61 -4.42
CA GLN A 36 10.56 -16.24 -4.62
C GLN A 36 11.51 -17.43 -4.41
N TYR A 37 11.28 -18.27 -3.41
CA TYR A 37 12.09 -19.47 -3.23
C TYR A 37 12.00 -20.43 -4.42
N SER A 38 10.82 -20.58 -5.02
CA SER A 38 10.61 -21.35 -6.24
C SER A 38 11.41 -20.78 -7.41
N ASP A 39 11.39 -19.45 -7.56
CA ASP A 39 12.09 -18.74 -8.64
C ASP A 39 13.62 -18.82 -8.48
N MET A 40 14.13 -18.67 -7.25
CA MET A 40 15.55 -18.89 -6.93
C MET A 40 16.00 -20.30 -7.35
N LYS A 41 15.18 -21.33 -7.07
CA LYS A 41 15.52 -22.72 -7.40
C LYS A 41 15.45 -23.01 -8.90
N LYS A 42 14.58 -22.33 -9.65
CA LYS A 42 14.38 -22.54 -11.09
C LYS A 42 15.35 -21.74 -11.95
N TYR A 43 15.59 -20.49 -11.59
CA TYR A 43 16.33 -19.52 -12.42
C TYR A 43 17.71 -19.18 -11.86
N GLY A 44 18.02 -19.58 -10.61
CA GLY A 44 19.29 -19.28 -9.96
C GLY A 44 19.47 -17.80 -9.62
N GLU A 45 18.38 -17.02 -9.59
CA GLU A 45 18.44 -15.59 -9.28
C GLU A 45 18.74 -15.35 -7.81
N VAL A 46 19.57 -14.33 -7.55
CA VAL A 46 19.82 -13.82 -6.22
C VAL A 46 18.65 -12.91 -5.85
N ILE A 47 17.86 -13.33 -4.86
CA ILE A 47 16.68 -12.59 -4.42
C ILE A 47 17.03 -11.75 -3.21
N GLU A 48 16.84 -10.44 -3.34
CA GLU A 48 17.04 -9.51 -2.23
C GLU A 48 15.85 -9.57 -1.26
N THR A 49 16.11 -10.00 -0.03
CA THR A 49 15.08 -10.10 1.04
C THR A 49 14.38 -8.76 1.30
N GLU A 50 15.06 -7.66 1.06
CA GLU A 50 14.52 -6.33 1.28
C GLU A 50 13.43 -5.95 0.28
N GLN A 51 13.60 -6.34 -0.99
CA GLN A 51 12.60 -6.09 -2.02
C GLN A 51 11.29 -6.82 -1.67
N LEU A 52 11.39 -8.02 -1.10
CA LEU A 52 10.25 -8.76 -0.53
C LEU A 52 9.55 -7.98 0.60
N MET A 53 10.30 -7.33 1.50
CA MET A 53 9.75 -6.51 2.58
C MET A 53 9.01 -5.28 2.05
N ILE A 54 9.49 -4.70 0.95
CA ILE A 54 8.94 -3.49 0.33
C ILE A 54 7.73 -3.82 -0.54
N ASN A 55 7.72 -4.94 -1.27
CA ASN A 55 6.70 -5.28 -2.26
C ASN A 55 5.26 -5.28 -1.72
N TYR A 56 5.05 -5.65 -0.46
CA TYR A 56 3.72 -5.61 0.16
C TYR A 56 3.13 -4.19 0.24
N SER A 57 3.97 -3.16 0.27
CA SER A 57 3.54 -1.76 0.30
C SER A 57 2.70 -1.35 -0.92
N THR A 58 2.90 -2.00 -2.07
CA THR A 58 2.13 -1.72 -3.30
C THR A 58 0.64 -2.09 -3.18
N ILE A 59 0.32 -3.16 -2.45
CA ILE A 59 -1.05 -3.68 -2.29
C ILE A 59 -1.69 -3.19 -0.98
N VAL A 60 -0.89 -2.61 -0.06
CA VAL A 60 -1.36 -2.21 1.28
C VAL A 60 -2.54 -1.24 1.22
N GLY A 61 -2.58 -0.33 0.24
CA GLY A 61 -3.68 0.63 0.05
C GLY A 61 -5.04 -0.06 -0.14
N ILE A 62 -5.07 -1.16 -0.90
CA ILE A 62 -6.30 -1.95 -1.14
C ILE A 62 -6.74 -2.63 0.16
N VAL A 63 -5.79 -3.24 0.88
CA VAL A 63 -6.06 -3.92 2.14
C VAL A 63 -6.63 -2.94 3.18
N ILE A 64 -6.06 -1.74 3.27
CA ILE A 64 -6.54 -0.67 4.16
C ILE A 64 -7.94 -0.22 3.74
N ALA A 65 -8.21 -0.03 2.45
CA ALA A 65 -9.53 0.35 1.95
C ALA A 65 -10.63 -0.66 2.32
N ILE A 66 -10.34 -1.96 2.15
CA ILE A 66 -11.27 -3.04 2.53
C ILE A 66 -11.50 -3.04 4.04
N PHE A 67 -10.43 -3.00 4.84
CA PHE A 67 -10.55 -3.03 6.29
C PHE A 67 -11.32 -1.82 6.83
N THR A 68 -10.94 -0.62 6.39
CA THR A 68 -11.56 0.64 6.86
C THR A 68 -13.03 0.71 6.49
N SER A 69 -13.41 0.36 5.26
CA SER A 69 -14.81 0.38 4.84
C SER A 69 -15.68 -0.64 5.59
N LEU A 70 -15.17 -1.85 5.85
CA LEU A 70 -15.90 -2.87 6.59
C LEU A 70 -15.96 -2.58 8.10
N PHE A 71 -14.87 -2.09 8.70
CA PHE A 71 -14.82 -1.80 10.13
C PHE A 71 -15.60 -0.54 10.50
N LEU A 72 -15.45 0.55 9.72
CA LEU A 72 -16.12 1.82 9.99
C LEU A 72 -17.52 1.90 9.39
N GLY A 73 -17.75 1.28 8.23
CA GLY A 73 -19.06 1.31 7.56
C GLY A 73 -20.18 0.68 8.40
N VAL A 74 -19.84 -0.30 9.25
CA VAL A 74 -20.78 -0.90 10.21
C VAL A 74 -21.22 0.11 11.27
N GLU A 75 -20.35 1.05 11.69
CA GLU A 75 -20.74 2.05 12.69
C GLU A 75 -21.83 3.00 12.21
N TYR A 76 -21.79 3.36 10.92
CA TYR A 76 -22.81 4.18 10.28
C TYR A 76 -24.09 3.38 10.05
N SER A 77 -23.96 2.20 9.43
CA SER A 77 -25.09 1.33 9.09
C SER A 77 -25.91 0.91 10.31
N ASP A 78 -25.25 0.61 11.43
CA ASP A 78 -25.92 0.12 12.65
C ASP A 78 -26.34 1.27 13.58
N GLY A 79 -26.11 2.53 13.20
CA GLY A 79 -26.46 3.70 14.00
C GLY A 79 -25.60 3.89 15.25
N ALA A 80 -24.47 3.20 15.38
CA ALA A 80 -23.56 3.30 16.51
C ALA A 80 -23.02 4.73 16.70
N ILE A 81 -22.84 5.46 15.61
CA ILE A 81 -22.42 6.87 15.64
C ILE A 81 -23.47 7.75 16.31
N ARG A 82 -24.76 7.53 16.03
CA ARG A 82 -25.85 8.25 16.70
C ARG A 82 -25.83 7.98 18.20
N ASN A 83 -25.58 6.73 18.61
CA ASN A 83 -25.46 6.38 20.02
C ASN A 83 -24.25 7.08 20.68
N LYS A 84 -23.08 7.08 20.03
CA LYS A 84 -21.87 7.79 20.51
C LYS A 84 -22.16 9.29 20.70
N ILE A 85 -22.90 9.92 19.78
CA ILE A 85 -23.30 11.34 19.88
C ILE A 85 -24.31 11.57 21.01
N SER A 86 -25.34 10.72 21.15
CA SER A 86 -26.37 10.85 22.19
C SER A 86 -25.80 10.77 23.61
N ILE A 87 -24.74 9.99 23.81
CA ILE A 87 -24.01 9.89 25.09
C ILE A 87 -23.15 11.16 25.37
N GLY A 88 -23.08 12.09 24.42
CA GLY A 88 -22.41 13.38 24.56
C GLY A 88 -21.02 13.46 23.91
N HIS A 89 -20.63 12.49 23.07
CA HIS A 89 -19.36 12.58 22.35
C HIS A 89 -19.45 13.49 21.13
N LYS A 90 -18.49 14.43 21.02
CA LYS A 90 -18.31 15.28 19.83
C LYS A 90 -17.93 14.44 18.60
N ARG A 91 -18.42 14.84 17.41
CA ARG A 91 -18.09 14.19 16.14
C ARG A 91 -16.59 14.15 15.84
N THR A 92 -15.84 15.19 16.23
CA THR A 92 -14.37 15.25 16.09
C THR A 92 -13.67 14.15 16.90
N ASN A 93 -14.15 13.87 18.11
CA ASN A 93 -13.59 12.82 18.96
C ASN A 93 -13.87 11.42 18.40
N ILE A 94 -15.00 11.24 17.71
CA ILE A 94 -15.35 9.97 17.03
C ILE A 94 -14.41 9.78 15.83
N TYR A 95 -14.24 10.83 15.01
CA TYR A 95 -13.32 10.81 13.87
C TYR A 95 -11.88 10.47 14.29
N LEU A 96 -11.34 11.16 15.30
CA LEU A 96 -9.98 10.92 15.78
C LEU A 96 -9.81 9.52 16.39
N SER A 97 -10.81 9.01 17.12
CA SER A 97 -10.78 7.64 17.65
C SER A 97 -10.72 6.62 16.52
N ASN A 98 -11.57 6.80 15.50
CA ASN A 98 -11.64 5.94 14.33
C ASN A 98 -10.36 6.02 13.48
N LEU A 99 -9.76 7.19 13.35
CA LEU A 99 -8.47 7.37 12.67
C LEU A 99 -7.35 6.62 13.41
N VAL A 100 -7.24 6.80 14.73
CA VAL A 100 -6.18 6.16 15.52
C VAL A 100 -6.30 4.64 15.49
N ILE A 101 -7.50 4.09 15.64
CA ILE A 101 -7.69 2.63 15.66
C ILE A 101 -7.39 2.01 14.29
N THR A 102 -7.78 2.65 13.19
CA THR A 102 -7.48 2.16 11.85
C THR A 102 -5.99 2.29 11.54
N THR A 103 -5.34 3.40 11.91
CA THR A 103 -3.89 3.57 11.76
C THR A 103 -3.12 2.49 12.51
N ILE A 104 -3.44 2.25 13.78
CA ILE A 104 -2.77 1.22 14.59
C ILE A 104 -2.97 -0.17 13.99
N THR A 105 -4.18 -0.46 13.50
CA THR A 105 -4.48 -1.76 12.88
C THR A 105 -3.70 -1.97 11.58
N SER A 106 -3.66 -0.95 10.71
CA SER A 106 -2.94 -1.01 9.44
C SER A 106 -1.43 -1.12 9.64
N LEU A 107 -0.87 -0.34 10.57
CA LEU A 107 0.55 -0.45 10.93
C LEU A 107 0.89 -1.80 11.54
N PHE A 108 0.04 -2.31 12.45
CA PHE A 108 0.20 -3.64 13.03
C PHE A 108 0.23 -4.73 11.96
N SER A 109 -0.68 -4.67 10.99
CA SER A 109 -0.74 -5.61 9.86
C SER A 109 0.56 -5.59 9.04
N TYR A 110 1.09 -4.41 8.74
CA TYR A 110 2.34 -4.26 8.00
C TYR A 110 3.56 -4.71 8.81
N LEU A 111 3.63 -4.37 10.10
CA LEU A 111 4.69 -4.86 11.00
C LEU A 111 4.68 -6.38 11.13
N LEU A 112 3.50 -6.98 11.22
CA LEU A 112 3.34 -8.44 11.27
C LEU A 112 3.88 -9.10 9.99
N PHE A 113 3.59 -8.52 8.82
CA PHE A 113 4.16 -8.96 7.55
C PHE A 113 5.70 -8.86 7.57
N LEU A 114 6.25 -7.72 7.98
CA LEU A 114 7.70 -7.50 8.06
C LEU A 114 8.39 -8.51 8.97
N VAL A 115 7.82 -8.81 10.13
CA VAL A 115 8.40 -9.78 11.08
C VAL A 115 8.52 -11.14 10.41
N ILE A 116 7.48 -11.61 9.72
CA ILE A 116 7.47 -12.93 9.08
C ILE A 116 8.48 -13.00 7.93
N VAL A 117 8.50 -11.97 7.07
CA VAL A 117 9.47 -11.89 5.96
C VAL A 117 10.88 -11.81 6.50
N SER A 118 11.13 -11.07 7.58
CA SER A 118 12.47 -10.98 8.18
C SER A 118 12.89 -12.30 8.82
N SER A 119 12.00 -12.95 9.58
CA SER A 119 12.31 -14.19 10.29
C SER A 119 12.56 -15.37 9.36
N ILE A 120 11.88 -15.46 8.21
CA ILE A 120 12.02 -16.57 7.27
C ILE A 120 12.91 -16.19 6.08
N GLY A 121 12.79 -14.96 5.58
CA GLY A 121 13.51 -14.50 4.40
C GLY A 121 15.01 -14.33 4.63
N ILE A 122 15.43 -13.82 5.79
CA ILE A 122 16.88 -13.64 6.09
C ILE A 122 17.60 -15.00 6.13
N PRO A 123 17.09 -16.05 6.82
CA PRO A 123 17.71 -17.37 6.77
C PRO A 123 17.71 -18.03 5.39
N LEU A 124 16.70 -17.74 4.55
CA LEU A 124 16.48 -18.46 3.29
C LEU A 124 17.21 -17.84 2.09
N PHE A 125 17.23 -16.50 2.01
CA PHE A 125 17.77 -15.74 0.89
C PHE A 125 19.10 -15.05 1.22
N GLY A 126 19.49 -15.01 2.49
CA GLY A 126 20.71 -14.36 2.96
C GLY A 126 20.46 -13.02 3.65
N GLY A 127 21.56 -12.34 3.99
CA GLY A 127 21.52 -11.06 4.68
C GLY A 127 21.04 -9.89 3.80
N ILE A 128 20.63 -8.82 4.47
CA ILE A 128 20.28 -7.51 3.88
C ILE A 128 21.52 -6.94 3.17
N THR A 129 21.42 -6.68 1.87
CA THR A 129 22.51 -6.18 1.00
C THR A 129 22.57 -4.65 0.96
N MET A 130 21.45 -3.96 1.17
CA MET A 130 21.35 -2.52 1.22
C MET A 130 21.85 -1.96 2.56
N SER A 131 22.32 -0.71 2.51
CA SER A 131 22.57 0.06 3.72
C SER A 131 21.31 0.13 4.60
N ILE A 132 21.47 -0.24 5.88
CA ILE A 132 20.45 -0.13 6.93
C ILE A 132 19.81 1.28 6.94
N SER A 133 20.58 2.34 6.70
CA SER A 133 20.04 3.70 6.66
C SER A 133 19.00 3.91 5.54
N LYS A 134 19.23 3.32 4.36
CA LYS A 134 18.30 3.41 3.22
C LYS A 134 17.04 2.57 3.49
N LEU A 135 17.18 1.39 4.08
CA LEU A 135 16.05 0.55 4.49
C LEU A 135 15.16 1.27 5.51
N LEU A 136 15.74 1.88 6.55
CA LEU A 136 14.95 2.64 7.54
C LEU A 136 14.21 3.84 6.92
N LYS A 137 14.83 4.56 5.99
CA LYS A 137 14.16 5.68 5.29
C LYS A 137 12.95 5.20 4.50
N LEU A 138 13.09 4.06 3.81
CA LEU A 138 12.02 3.50 3.00
C LEU A 138 10.87 2.98 3.87
N LEU A 139 11.18 2.27 4.96
CA LEU A 139 10.18 1.86 5.95
C LEU A 139 9.45 3.07 6.57
N GLY A 140 10.18 4.15 6.85
CA GLY A 140 9.59 5.41 7.31
C GLY A 140 8.60 6.00 6.30
N CYS A 141 8.97 6.00 5.01
CA CYS A 141 8.07 6.42 3.93
C CYS A 141 6.79 5.56 3.88
N ILE A 142 6.95 4.24 3.99
CA ILE A 142 5.82 3.29 4.00
C ILE A 142 4.90 3.53 5.20
N PHE A 143 5.44 3.84 6.38
CA PHE A 143 4.59 4.15 7.54
C PHE A 143 3.79 5.44 7.34
N VAL A 144 4.41 6.48 6.79
CA VAL A 144 3.73 7.77 6.54
C VAL A 144 2.64 7.62 5.48
N THR A 145 2.91 6.87 4.41
CA THR A 145 1.93 6.58 3.35
C THR A 145 0.77 5.70 3.84
N ILE A 146 1.02 4.72 4.73
CA ILE A 146 -0.06 3.98 5.41
C ILE A 146 -0.98 4.95 6.17
N ILE A 147 -0.40 5.91 6.91
CA ILE A 147 -1.19 6.93 7.61
C ILE A 147 -1.99 7.77 6.61
N ALA A 148 -1.40 8.16 5.47
CA ALA A 148 -2.09 8.92 4.43
C ALA A 148 -3.30 8.16 3.86
N TYR A 149 -3.14 6.87 3.52
CA TYR A 149 -4.24 6.02 3.10
C TYR A 149 -5.34 5.93 4.14
N VAL A 150 -4.97 5.68 5.39
CA VAL A 150 -5.92 5.59 6.50
C VAL A 150 -6.69 6.91 6.66
N SER A 151 -6.03 8.06 6.56
CA SER A 151 -6.66 9.36 6.64
C SER A 151 -7.71 9.57 5.54
N ILE A 152 -7.35 9.26 4.28
CA ILE A 152 -8.25 9.40 3.13
C ILE A 152 -9.47 8.47 3.28
N PHE A 153 -9.25 7.19 3.57
CA PHE A 153 -10.35 6.23 3.64
C PHE A 153 -11.21 6.42 4.89
N THR A 154 -10.63 6.83 6.03
CA THR A 154 -11.40 7.19 7.23
C THR A 154 -12.26 8.42 6.96
N PHE A 155 -11.74 9.42 6.24
CA PHE A 155 -12.52 10.59 5.82
C PHE A 155 -13.72 10.20 4.94
N LEU A 156 -13.50 9.38 3.91
CA LEU A 156 -14.58 8.89 3.04
C LEU A 156 -15.61 8.08 3.81
N ALA A 157 -15.16 7.17 4.68
CA ALA A 157 -16.03 6.36 5.53
C ALA A 157 -16.83 7.21 6.53
N MET A 158 -16.35 8.39 6.89
CA MET A 158 -17.04 9.31 7.78
C MET A 158 -18.01 10.25 7.07
N ILE A 159 -17.94 10.37 5.75
CA ILE A 159 -18.89 11.14 4.93
C ILE A 159 -20.04 10.26 4.44
N ILE A 160 -19.73 9.04 4.01
CA ILE A 160 -20.71 8.15 3.38
C ILE A 160 -21.40 7.31 4.45
N SER A 161 -22.72 7.45 4.57
CA SER A 161 -23.54 6.74 5.56
C SER A 161 -23.84 5.29 5.18
N ASN A 162 -23.82 4.94 3.89
CA ASN A 162 -24.11 3.60 3.42
C ASN A 162 -22.84 2.76 3.32
N LYS A 163 -22.75 1.68 4.12
CA LYS A 163 -21.59 0.77 4.17
C LYS A 163 -21.17 0.22 2.81
N THR A 164 -22.13 -0.11 1.94
CA THR A 164 -21.86 -0.71 0.63
C THR A 164 -21.24 0.34 -0.31
N ILE A 165 -21.77 1.56 -0.30
CA ILE A 165 -21.24 2.67 -1.10
C ILE A 165 -19.84 3.03 -0.61
N THR A 166 -19.63 3.09 0.72
CA THR A 166 -18.31 3.33 1.31
C THR A 166 -17.28 2.30 0.83
N ALA A 167 -17.63 1.01 0.83
CA ALA A 167 -16.75 -0.04 0.36
C ALA A 167 -16.40 0.11 -1.13
N ILE A 168 -17.41 0.33 -1.99
CA ILE A 168 -17.18 0.50 -3.43
C ILE A 168 -16.26 1.70 -3.69
N VAL A 169 -16.56 2.87 -3.10
CA VAL A 169 -15.80 4.11 -3.35
C VAL A 169 -14.36 3.99 -2.87
N THR A 170 -14.13 3.48 -1.66
CA THR A 170 -12.77 3.34 -1.10
C THR A 170 -11.93 2.34 -1.87
N ILE A 171 -12.51 1.19 -2.27
CA ILE A 171 -11.82 0.16 -3.05
C ILE A 171 -11.51 0.67 -4.47
N MET A 172 -12.48 1.27 -5.15
CA MET A 172 -12.24 1.84 -6.49
C MET A 172 -11.19 2.95 -6.46
N LEU A 173 -11.20 3.78 -5.42
CA LEU A 173 -10.18 4.81 -5.25
C LEU A 173 -8.79 4.20 -5.00
N ALA A 174 -8.68 3.16 -4.18
CA ALA A 174 -7.41 2.46 -3.94
C ALA A 174 -6.83 1.87 -5.23
N PHE A 175 -7.64 1.16 -6.01
CA PHE A 175 -7.23 0.65 -7.32
C PHE A 175 -6.90 1.78 -8.29
N GLY A 176 -7.69 2.84 -8.33
CA GLY A 176 -7.45 4.02 -9.17
C GLY A 176 -6.09 4.66 -8.88
N MET A 177 -5.76 4.87 -7.60
CA MET A 177 -4.45 5.38 -7.19
C MET A 177 -3.30 4.44 -7.58
N MET A 178 -3.49 3.13 -7.38
CA MET A 178 -2.50 2.10 -7.72
C MET A 178 -2.22 2.05 -9.23
N PHE A 179 -3.26 1.92 -10.05
CA PHE A 179 -3.12 1.86 -11.51
C PHE A 179 -2.55 3.16 -12.07
N TYR A 180 -3.00 4.31 -11.57
CA TYR A 180 -2.44 5.60 -11.96
C TYR A 180 -0.94 5.67 -11.68
N SER A 181 -0.53 5.27 -10.47
CA SER A 181 0.88 5.30 -10.06
C SER A 181 1.72 4.34 -10.88
N LEU A 182 1.23 3.13 -11.14
CA LEU A 182 1.90 2.15 -11.99
C LEU A 182 2.11 2.68 -13.42
N MET A 183 1.07 3.22 -14.04
CA MET A 183 1.14 3.77 -15.41
C MET A 183 2.06 4.99 -15.47
N ALA A 184 2.03 5.84 -14.45
CA ALA A 184 2.85 7.04 -14.40
C ALA A 184 4.33 6.69 -14.14
N PHE A 185 4.60 5.70 -13.29
CA PHE A 185 5.94 5.16 -13.06
C PHE A 185 6.51 4.50 -14.32
N ASP A 186 5.72 3.69 -15.02
CA ASP A 186 6.12 3.06 -16.29
C ASP A 186 6.50 4.09 -17.37
N ARG A 187 5.81 5.23 -17.42
CA ARG A 187 6.18 6.35 -18.31
C ARG A 187 7.43 7.09 -17.87
N LEU A 188 7.68 7.21 -16.58
CA LEU A 188 8.87 7.86 -16.03
C LEU A 188 10.11 6.98 -16.16
N SER A 189 9.97 5.66 -16.10
CA SER A 189 11.07 4.70 -16.19
C SER A 189 11.55 4.45 -17.63
N GLN A 190 10.84 4.97 -18.64
CA GLN A 190 11.27 4.88 -20.04
C GLN A 190 12.69 5.46 -20.21
N PRO A 191 13.60 4.76 -20.90
CA PRO A 191 14.93 5.29 -21.21
C PRO A 191 14.83 6.35 -22.31
N GLU A 192 15.73 7.32 -22.28
CA GLU A 192 15.79 8.42 -23.27
C GLU A 192 16.15 7.91 -24.67
N TYR A 193 16.93 6.83 -24.75
CA TYR A 193 17.32 6.19 -25.98
C TYR A 193 16.99 4.69 -25.95
N ILE A 194 16.53 4.16 -27.08
CA ILE A 194 16.24 2.75 -27.29
C ILE A 194 16.97 2.26 -28.54
N ASP A 195 17.54 1.06 -28.42
CA ASP A 195 18.16 0.36 -29.53
C ASP A 195 17.05 -0.14 -30.48
N THR A 196 16.98 0.44 -31.68
CA THR A 196 16.06 -0.02 -32.72
C THR A 196 16.82 -0.74 -33.82
N MET A 197 16.31 -1.91 -34.21
CA MET A 197 16.83 -2.64 -35.35
C MET A 197 16.27 -2.01 -36.62
N ILE A 198 17.12 -1.34 -37.38
CA ILE A 198 16.76 -0.80 -38.68
C ILE A 198 17.45 -1.66 -39.73
N MET A 199 16.67 -2.20 -40.66
CA MET A 199 17.21 -2.98 -41.77
C MET A 199 17.67 -1.98 -42.84
N LYS A 200 18.98 -1.86 -43.04
CA LYS A 200 19.58 -0.98 -44.04
C LYS A 200 20.41 -1.84 -44.99
N ASP A 201 20.08 -1.81 -46.28
CA ASP A 201 20.76 -2.57 -47.34
C ASP A 201 20.92 -4.09 -47.05
N GLY A 202 19.91 -4.71 -46.43
CA GLY A 202 19.90 -6.14 -46.12
C GLY A 202 20.72 -6.56 -44.89
N VAL A 203 21.36 -5.61 -44.20
CA VAL A 203 22.07 -5.82 -42.94
C VAL A 203 21.23 -5.27 -41.79
N GLN A 204 21.13 -6.02 -40.69
CA GLN A 204 20.50 -5.55 -39.45
C GLN A 204 21.50 -4.64 -38.72
N GLU A 205 21.23 -3.33 -38.68
CA GLU A 205 21.99 -2.40 -37.85
C GLU A 205 21.17 -2.05 -36.61
N ILE A 206 21.80 -2.14 -35.43
CA ILE A 206 21.24 -1.65 -34.17
C ILE A 206 21.61 -0.17 -34.09
N ILE A 207 20.62 0.70 -34.29
CA ILE A 207 20.80 2.15 -34.21
C ILE A 207 20.17 2.64 -32.91
N ASN A 208 20.94 3.42 -32.16
CA ASN A 208 20.46 4.01 -30.92
C ASN A 208 19.56 5.21 -31.25
N THR A 209 18.25 5.04 -31.12
CA THR A 209 17.24 6.04 -31.50
C THR A 209 16.57 6.62 -30.27
N LYS A 210 16.23 7.91 -30.32
CA LYS A 210 15.53 8.59 -29.23
C LYS A 210 14.14 7.97 -29.02
N ASN A 211 13.80 7.65 -27.77
CA ASN A 211 12.52 7.02 -27.44
C ASN A 211 11.40 8.06 -27.50
N ASN A 212 10.42 7.86 -28.39
CA ASN A 212 9.26 8.73 -28.52
C ASN A 212 8.34 8.74 -27.28
N HIS A 213 8.44 7.71 -26.43
CA HIS A 213 7.68 7.61 -25.18
C HIS A 213 8.37 8.27 -23.99
N TYR A 214 9.62 8.72 -24.14
CA TYR A 214 10.35 9.41 -23.08
C TYR A 214 9.76 10.79 -22.81
N LEU A 215 9.51 11.07 -21.53
CA LEU A 215 9.01 12.37 -21.08
C LEU A 215 10.18 13.32 -20.84
N GLU A 216 10.21 14.42 -21.59
CA GLU A 216 11.25 15.45 -21.47
C GLU A 216 10.78 16.68 -20.68
N GLY A 217 11.73 17.32 -19.99
CA GLY A 217 11.58 18.65 -19.41
C GLY A 217 10.43 18.78 -18.42
N GLU A 218 9.55 19.76 -18.65
CA GLU A 218 8.46 20.11 -17.74
C GLU A 218 7.39 19.03 -17.61
N LYS A 219 7.11 18.26 -18.68
CA LYS A 219 6.12 17.17 -18.65
C LYS A 219 6.51 16.08 -17.66
N ARG A 220 7.81 15.75 -17.60
CA ARG A 220 8.37 14.80 -16.64
C ARG A 220 8.21 15.30 -15.21
N LYS A 221 8.51 16.59 -14.96
CA LYS A 221 8.35 17.23 -13.64
C LYS A 221 6.90 17.24 -13.16
N LEU A 222 5.96 17.54 -14.05
CA LEU A 222 4.52 17.54 -13.72
C LEU A 222 4.02 16.14 -13.35
N ILE A 223 4.44 15.11 -14.10
CA ILE A 223 4.06 13.72 -13.82
C ILE A 223 4.74 13.22 -12.53
N GLN A 224 5.99 13.60 -12.28
CA GLN A 224 6.64 13.31 -11.00
C GLN A 224 5.86 13.93 -9.84
N LEU A 225 5.51 15.21 -9.95
CA LEU A 225 4.76 15.92 -8.90
C LEU A 225 3.37 15.31 -8.67
N SER A 226 2.70 14.82 -9.72
CA SER A 226 1.40 14.16 -9.56
C SER A 226 1.49 12.80 -8.88
N ILE A 227 2.55 12.03 -9.13
CA ILE A 227 2.85 10.79 -8.40
C ILE A 227 3.23 11.10 -6.96
N ASP A 228 3.99 12.16 -6.72
CA ASP A 228 4.46 12.52 -5.38
C ASP A 228 3.31 12.90 -4.42
N ILE A 229 2.19 13.39 -4.96
CA ILE A 229 0.98 13.72 -4.19
C ILE A 229 0.15 12.47 -3.84
N VAL A 230 0.20 11.44 -4.69
CA VAL A 230 -0.64 10.25 -4.53
C VAL A 230 0.05 9.25 -3.60
N PRO A 231 -0.60 8.78 -2.52
CA PRO A 231 0.03 7.82 -1.59
C PRO A 231 0.52 6.54 -2.26
N ALA A 232 -0.17 6.06 -3.29
CA ALA A 232 0.27 4.91 -4.10
C ALA A 232 1.59 5.16 -4.83
N GLY A 233 1.87 6.41 -5.23
CA GLY A 233 3.07 6.79 -5.96
C GLY A 233 4.36 6.64 -5.16
N GLN A 234 4.26 6.67 -3.83
CA GLN A 234 5.39 6.51 -2.91
C GLN A 234 5.74 5.05 -2.62
N MET A 235 5.01 4.11 -3.21
CA MET A 235 5.18 2.66 -3.00
C MET A 235 5.82 1.95 -4.20
N PHE A 236 6.15 2.68 -5.27
CA PHE A 236 6.77 2.17 -6.51
C PHE A 236 8.20 2.70 -6.67
#